data_AF-A0A7C9D0E5-F1
#
_entry.id   AF-A0A7C9D0E5-F1
#
_cell.length_a   1.000
_cell.length_b   1.000
_cell.length_c   1.000
_cell.angle_alpha   90.00
_cell.angle_beta   90.00
_cell.angle_gamma   90.00
#
_symmetry.space_group_name_H-M   'P 1'
#
loop_
_entity.id
_entity.type
_entity.pdbx_description
1 polymer ?
#
loop_
_entity_poly.entity_id
_entity_poly.type
_entity_poly.pdbx_seq_one_letter_code
_entity_poly.pdbx_strand_id
1 'polypeptide(L)'
;YLWLMWPVTLWSMIIAWIYGRTSFIVERNTFQKLKLQSWVIPRYIMHYAIKSQREAINQMIEEAILEADAKGVKIVSLGLLNQGEELNKNGEMYLEKNPKLRVKVVDGSSLAVAVVLNSIPKGTSKVFFRGRLSKIAYFIVSTLCQKGIQVAVIRKDEYEKLRKNVSSEYANYLVFYAKNCSSDPKVWLVGDDFTKHEQFMAQKGSVFIPFSQFP
;
A
#
# COMPACT_ATOMS: atom_id res chain seq x y z
N TYR A 1 -32.18 -7.79 6.88
CA TYR A 1 -31.65 -6.47 7.29
C TYR A 1 -30.95 -5.75 6.14
N LEU A 2 -29.83 -6.26 5.60
CA LEU A 2 -29.11 -5.63 4.48
C LEU A 2 -29.97 -5.40 3.22
N TRP A 3 -30.88 -6.31 2.89
CA TRP A 3 -31.78 -6.19 1.73
C TRP A 3 -32.90 -5.15 1.90
N LEU A 4 -33.17 -4.64 3.10
CA LEU A 4 -34.20 -3.61 3.29
C LEU A 4 -33.61 -2.19 3.19
N MET A 5 -32.31 -2.05 3.50
CA MET A 5 -31.62 -0.76 3.58
C MET A 5 -31.05 -0.31 2.23
N TRP A 6 -31.11 -1.13 1.18
CA TRP A 6 -30.55 -0.78 -0.13
C TRP A 6 -31.07 0.55 -0.71
N PRO A 7 -32.37 0.93 -0.57
CA PRO A 7 -32.84 2.20 -1.11
C PRO A 7 -32.24 3.36 -0.30
N VAL A 8 -32.19 3.24 1.02
CA VAL A 8 -31.59 4.25 1.92
C VAL A 8 -30.11 4.43 1.61
N THR A 9 -29.36 3.33 1.43
CA THR A 9 -27.96 3.37 1.03
C THR A 9 -27.81 4.06 -0.32
N LEU A 10 -28.62 3.71 -1.32
CA LEU A 10 -28.57 4.33 -2.65
C LEU A 10 -28.88 5.84 -2.59
N TRP A 11 -29.89 6.24 -1.83
CA TRP A 11 -30.19 7.65 -1.58
C TRP A 11 -29.03 8.37 -0.89
N SER A 12 -28.41 7.76 0.12
CA SER A 12 -27.25 8.35 0.79
C SER A 12 -26.05 8.51 -0.15
N MET A 13 -25.88 7.59 -1.11
CA MET A 13 -24.85 7.69 -2.14
C MET A 13 -25.10 8.87 -3.08
N ILE A 14 -26.34 9.05 -3.54
CA ILE A 14 -26.73 10.17 -4.41
C ILE A 14 -26.55 11.50 -3.67
N ILE A 15 -26.98 11.58 -2.41
CA ILE A 15 -26.83 12.77 -1.57
C ILE A 15 -25.34 13.10 -1.39
N ALA A 16 -24.52 12.12 -1.00
CA ALA A 16 -23.08 12.31 -0.84
C ALA A 16 -22.41 12.73 -2.15
N TRP A 17 -22.89 12.24 -3.30
CA TRP A 17 -22.34 12.63 -4.59
C TRP A 17 -22.68 14.08 -4.97
N ILE A 18 -23.94 14.50 -4.79
CA ILE A 18 -24.41 15.85 -5.17
C ILE A 18 -23.86 16.91 -4.20
N TYR A 19 -23.98 16.65 -2.90
CA TYR A 19 -23.70 17.63 -1.84
C TYR A 19 -22.31 17.47 -1.20
N GLY A 20 -21.70 16.28 -1.29
CA GLY A 20 -20.35 16.04 -0.78
C GLY A 20 -19.32 16.67 -1.71
N ARG A 21 -19.11 17.98 -1.58
CA ARG A 21 -18.16 18.75 -2.39
C ARG A 21 -16.84 18.99 -1.69
N THR A 22 -16.80 18.88 -0.37
CA THR A 22 -15.61 19.09 0.44
C THR A 22 -15.39 17.93 1.39
N SER A 23 -14.14 17.77 1.82
CA SER A 23 -13.80 16.89 2.93
C SER A 23 -14.32 17.48 4.25
N PHE A 24 -14.55 16.62 5.25
CA PHE A 24 -14.90 17.07 6.60
C PHE A 24 -14.29 16.16 7.66
N ILE A 25 -14.12 16.70 8.87
CA ILE A 25 -13.54 15.98 10.00
C ILE A 25 -14.61 15.07 10.61
N VAL A 26 -14.36 13.76 10.63
CA VAL A 26 -15.25 12.79 11.28
C VAL A 26 -14.84 12.52 12.72
N GLU A 27 -13.55 12.65 13.02
CA GLU A 27 -13.00 12.23 14.31
C GLU A 27 -11.81 13.08 14.71
N ARG A 28 -11.68 13.32 16.01
CA ARG A 28 -10.50 13.95 16.61
C ARG A 28 -10.06 13.13 17.80
N ASN A 29 -8.81 12.69 17.80
CA ASN A 29 -8.22 11.90 18.87
C ASN A 29 -6.96 12.56 19.41
N THR A 30 -6.67 12.33 20.68
CA THR A 30 -5.38 12.67 21.27
C THR A 30 -4.78 11.42 21.88
N PHE A 31 -3.59 11.04 21.42
CA PHE A 31 -2.83 9.92 21.95
C PHE A 31 -1.49 10.43 22.46
N GLN A 32 -1.34 10.52 23.78
CA GLN A 32 -0.18 11.14 24.43
C GLN A 32 0.05 12.57 23.89
N LYS A 33 1.18 12.80 23.21
CA LYS A 33 1.54 14.09 22.60
C LYS A 33 1.04 14.24 21.16
N LEU A 34 0.43 13.20 20.58
CA LEU A 34 -0.08 13.21 19.22
C LEU A 34 -1.54 13.67 19.20
N LYS A 35 -1.82 14.71 18.40
CA LYS A 35 -3.17 15.14 18.06
C LYS A 35 -3.49 14.66 16.66
N LEU A 36 -4.57 13.91 16.53
CA LEU A 36 -4.97 13.20 15.32
C LEU A 36 -6.35 13.71 14.88
N GLN A 37 -6.54 13.82 13.58
CA GLN A 37 -7.84 14.07 12.98
C GLN A 37 -8.05 13.12 11.81
N SER A 38 -9.23 12.52 11.75
CA SER A 38 -9.65 11.70 10.61
C SER A 38 -10.59 12.54 9.76
N TRP A 39 -10.27 12.62 8.46
CA TRP A 39 -11.02 13.40 7.49
C TRP A 39 -11.65 12.45 6.48
N VAL A 40 -12.91 12.68 6.15
CA VAL A 40 -13.67 11.85 5.22
C VAL A 40 -13.81 12.59 3.90
N ILE A 41 -13.45 11.90 2.81
CA ILE A 41 -13.89 12.25 1.46
C ILE A 41 -15.26 11.59 1.26
N PRO A 42 -16.35 12.35 1.03
CA PRO A 42 -17.72 11.81 0.95
C PRO A 42 -17.96 11.07 -0.37
N ARG A 43 -17.21 9.99 -0.60
CA ARG A 43 -17.25 9.17 -1.81
C ARG A 43 -17.22 7.70 -1.44
N TYR A 44 -18.25 6.99 -1.88
CA TYR A 44 -18.33 5.53 -1.80
C TYR A 44 -17.35 4.86 -2.77
N ILE A 45 -17.01 3.60 -2.49
CA ILE A 45 -16.11 2.76 -3.30
C ILE A 45 -16.48 2.78 -4.79
N MET A 46 -17.77 2.72 -5.13
CA MET A 46 -18.22 2.75 -6.53
C MET A 46 -17.81 4.04 -7.25
N HIS A 47 -17.73 5.18 -6.57
CA HIS A 47 -17.28 6.43 -7.19
C HIS A 47 -15.78 6.40 -7.52
N TYR A 48 -14.95 5.74 -6.69
CA TYR A 48 -13.52 5.56 -7.00
C TYR A 48 -13.30 4.67 -8.23
N ALA A 49 -14.22 3.75 -8.50
CA ALA A 49 -14.17 2.90 -9.70
C ALA A 49 -14.53 3.67 -10.99
N ILE A 50 -15.23 4.81 -10.89
CA ILE A 50 -15.64 5.61 -12.06
C ILE A 50 -14.52 6.59 -12.41
N LYS A 51 -13.86 6.38 -13.57
CA LYS A 51 -12.74 7.22 -14.03
C LYS A 51 -13.06 8.72 -14.09
N SER A 52 -14.27 9.10 -14.53
CA SER A 52 -14.68 10.50 -14.62
C SER A 52 -14.83 11.19 -13.27
N GLN A 53 -14.92 10.44 -12.16
CA GLN A 53 -14.97 11.00 -10.80
C GLN A 53 -13.58 11.25 -10.21
N ARG A 54 -12.50 10.73 -10.83
CA ARG A 54 -11.12 10.84 -10.29
C ARG A 54 -10.70 12.28 -10.06
N GLU A 55 -11.02 13.19 -10.98
CA GLU A 55 -10.68 14.61 -10.85
C GLU A 55 -11.36 15.24 -9.63
N ALA A 56 -12.68 15.05 -9.49
CA ALA A 56 -13.42 15.56 -8.35
C ALA A 56 -12.95 14.97 -7.00
N ILE A 57 -12.60 13.68 -6.97
CA ILE A 57 -12.01 13.03 -5.79
C ILE A 57 -10.66 13.67 -5.46
N ASN A 58 -9.78 13.80 -6.45
CA ASN A 58 -8.45 14.37 -6.26
C ASN A 58 -8.50 15.83 -5.81
N GLN A 59 -9.45 16.61 -6.33
CA GLN A 59 -9.68 17.98 -5.88
C GLN A 59 -10.01 18.03 -4.38
N MET A 60 -10.94 17.20 -3.90
CA MET A 60 -11.29 17.17 -2.48
C MET A 60 -10.12 16.73 -1.58
N ILE A 61 -9.30 15.79 -2.04
CA ILE A 61 -8.09 15.37 -1.31
C ILE A 61 -7.07 16.51 -1.28
N GLU A 62 -6.86 17.18 -2.41
CA GLU A 62 -5.93 18.31 -2.53
C GLU A 62 -6.35 19.48 -1.63
N GLU A 63 -7.64 19.85 -1.63
CA GLU A 63 -8.21 20.85 -0.74
C GLU A 63 -8.01 20.48 0.75
N ALA A 64 -8.20 19.22 1.12
CA ALA A 64 -7.96 18.74 2.48
C ALA A 64 -6.47 18.86 2.89
N ILE A 65 -5.55 18.54 1.98
CA ILE A 65 -4.10 18.68 2.19
C ILE A 65 -3.73 20.14 2.38
N LEU A 66 -4.24 21.04 1.54
CA LEU A 66 -4.01 22.48 1.63
C LEU A 66 -4.56 23.05 2.95
N GLU A 67 -5.77 22.62 3.35
CA GLU A 67 -6.36 23.04 4.62
C GLU A 67 -5.54 22.54 5.82
N ALA A 68 -5.04 21.31 5.76
CA ALA A 68 -4.15 20.76 6.79
C ALA A 68 -2.82 21.54 6.87
N ASP A 69 -2.22 21.90 5.72
CA ASP A 69 -1.01 22.72 5.68
C ASP A 69 -1.23 24.10 6.31
N ALA A 70 -2.34 24.76 5.95
CA ALA A 70 -2.70 26.07 6.49
C ALA A 70 -2.86 26.03 8.03
N LYS A 71 -3.38 24.92 8.56
CA LYS A 71 -3.52 24.68 10.02
C LYS A 71 -2.21 24.27 10.71
N GLY A 72 -1.09 24.18 9.98
CA GLY A 72 0.21 23.79 10.52
C GLY A 72 0.30 22.30 10.88
N VAL A 73 -0.49 21.45 10.24
CA VAL A 73 -0.38 19.99 10.38
C VAL A 73 0.97 19.54 9.84
N LYS A 74 1.63 18.62 10.58
CA LYS A 74 2.96 18.14 10.19
C LYS A 74 2.93 17.03 9.14
N ILE A 75 1.95 16.14 9.24
CA ILE A 75 1.84 14.93 8.42
C ILE A 75 0.37 14.71 8.08
N VAL A 76 0.08 14.44 6.81
CA VAL A 76 -1.21 13.94 6.32
C VAL A 76 -0.96 12.57 5.71
N SER A 77 -1.65 11.55 6.22
CA SER A 77 -1.64 10.21 5.63
C SER A 77 -2.86 10.03 4.75
N LEU A 78 -2.65 9.59 3.52
CA LEU A 78 -3.71 9.17 2.62
C LEU A 78 -4.13 7.76 3.02
N GLY A 79 -5.38 7.59 3.41
CA GLY A 79 -5.93 6.29 3.83
C GLY A 79 -6.82 5.66 2.76
N LEU A 80 -6.92 4.33 2.80
CA LEU A 80 -7.82 3.48 2.05
C LEU A 80 -7.70 3.69 0.54
N LEU A 81 -8.76 4.20 -0.09
CA LEU A 81 -8.79 4.42 -1.53
C LEU A 81 -8.10 5.73 -1.96
N ASN A 82 -7.77 6.61 -1.01
CA ASN A 82 -7.14 7.91 -1.29
C ASN A 82 -5.64 7.82 -1.60
N GLN A 83 -5.02 6.65 -1.39
CA GLN A 83 -3.58 6.41 -1.57
C GLN A 83 -3.26 5.61 -2.84
N GLY A 84 -4.22 5.46 -3.75
CA GLY A 84 -4.04 4.66 -4.96
C GLY A 84 -3.06 5.27 -5.96
N GLU A 85 -2.14 4.46 -6.49
CA GLU A 85 -1.19 4.87 -7.53
C GLU A 85 -1.92 5.39 -8.77
N GLU A 86 -2.94 4.68 -9.24
CA GLU A 86 -3.76 5.10 -10.39
C GLU A 86 -4.60 6.36 -10.14
N LEU A 87 -4.85 6.70 -8.87
CA LEU A 87 -5.66 7.86 -8.50
C LEU A 87 -4.80 9.13 -8.49
N ASN A 88 -3.66 9.10 -7.79
CA ASN A 88 -2.86 10.29 -7.52
C ASN A 88 -1.35 10.00 -7.39
N LYS A 89 -0.86 8.90 -7.97
CA LYS A 89 0.53 8.45 -7.85
C LYS A 89 0.96 8.32 -6.38
N ASN A 90 0.11 7.73 -5.55
CA ASN A 90 0.33 7.61 -4.11
C ASN A 90 0.62 8.96 -3.40
N GLY A 91 -0.03 10.03 -3.85
CA GLY A 91 0.11 11.38 -3.31
C GLY A 91 1.21 12.24 -3.94
N GLU A 92 2.08 11.69 -4.79
CA GLU A 92 3.14 12.46 -5.47
C GLU A 92 2.58 13.62 -6.30
N MET A 93 1.40 13.40 -6.92
CA MET A 93 0.70 14.42 -7.69
C MET A 93 0.46 15.72 -6.91
N TYR A 94 0.17 15.65 -5.60
CA TYR A 94 -0.09 16.83 -4.79
C TYR A 94 1.20 17.61 -4.47
N LEU A 95 2.31 16.90 -4.31
CA LEU A 95 3.63 17.49 -4.09
C LEU A 95 4.15 18.17 -5.36
N GLU A 96 3.95 17.55 -6.53
CA GLU A 96 4.28 18.13 -7.85
C GLU A 96 3.51 19.44 -8.08
N LYS A 97 2.19 19.45 -7.81
CA LYS A 97 1.34 20.62 -7.99
C LYS A 97 1.59 21.74 -6.98
N ASN A 98 1.94 21.39 -5.74
CA ASN A 98 2.07 22.34 -4.64
C ASN A 98 3.48 22.27 -4.03
N PRO A 99 4.52 22.74 -4.74
CA PRO A 99 5.92 22.57 -4.33
C PRO A 99 6.29 23.31 -3.03
N LYS A 100 5.41 24.19 -2.54
CA LYS A 100 5.59 24.95 -1.29
C LYS A 100 4.89 24.33 -0.08
N LEU A 101 4.28 23.14 -0.22
CA LEU A 101 3.67 22.42 0.89
C LEU A 101 4.69 22.18 2.01
N ARG A 102 4.31 22.51 3.25
CA ARG A 102 5.09 22.29 4.46
C ARG A 102 4.67 20.99 5.14
N VAL A 103 3.40 20.61 5.04
CA VAL A 103 2.86 19.33 5.48
C VAL A 103 3.46 18.19 4.65
N LYS A 104 3.85 17.11 5.32
CA LYS A 104 4.32 15.90 4.65
C LYS A 104 3.12 15.03 4.28
N VAL A 105 2.92 14.80 2.98
CA VAL A 105 1.92 13.85 2.48
C VAL A 105 2.55 12.47 2.40
N VAL A 106 1.90 11.47 3.01
CA VAL A 106 2.39 10.07 3.05
C VAL A 106 1.28 9.08 2.69
N ASP A 107 1.67 7.93 2.15
CA ASP A 107 0.79 6.83 1.70
C ASP A 107 0.94 5.55 2.55
N GLY A 108 1.65 5.64 3.68
CA GLY A 108 1.91 4.48 4.55
C GLY A 108 2.85 3.40 4.01
N SER A 109 3.30 3.46 2.75
CA SER A 109 4.09 2.40 2.10
C SER A 109 5.40 2.12 2.83
N SER A 110 6.11 3.16 3.27
CA SER A 110 7.39 3.01 3.99
C SER A 110 7.21 2.31 5.34
N LEU A 111 6.11 2.58 6.05
CA LEU A 111 5.79 1.92 7.32
C LEU A 111 5.46 0.45 7.09
N ALA A 112 4.68 0.13 6.05
CA ALA A 112 4.35 -1.25 5.68
C ALA A 112 5.61 -2.07 5.38
N VAL A 113 6.52 -1.52 4.56
CA VAL A 113 7.83 -2.14 4.27
C VAL A 113 8.61 -2.36 5.56
N ALA A 114 8.70 -1.36 6.44
CA ALA A 114 9.44 -1.47 7.70
C ALA A 114 8.88 -2.56 8.63
N VAL A 115 7.54 -2.69 8.71
CA VAL A 115 6.90 -3.75 9.51
C VAL A 115 7.23 -5.13 8.96
N VAL A 116 7.17 -5.32 7.65
CA VAL A 116 7.52 -6.62 7.02
C VAL A 116 8.97 -6.97 7.28
N LEU A 117 9.90 -6.03 7.05
CA LEU A 117 11.33 -6.25 7.26
C LEU A 117 11.65 -6.58 8.72
N ASN A 118 11.00 -5.91 9.67
CA ASN A 118 11.18 -6.17 11.11
C ASN A 118 10.55 -7.48 11.58
N SER A 119 9.60 -8.03 10.82
CA SER A 119 8.97 -9.32 11.11
C SER A 119 9.82 -10.52 10.66
N ILE A 120 10.85 -10.29 9.83
CA ILE A 120 11.74 -11.36 9.36
C ILE A 120 12.65 -11.81 10.51
N PRO A 121 12.72 -13.12 10.83
CA PRO A 121 13.61 -13.65 11.86
C PRO A 121 15.07 -13.26 11.63
N LYS A 122 15.78 -12.88 12.70
CA LYS A 122 17.21 -12.57 12.64
C LYS A 122 18.01 -13.77 12.14
N GLY A 123 19.01 -13.51 11.28
CA GLY A 123 19.83 -14.56 10.65
C GLY A 123 19.21 -15.18 9.39
N THR A 124 18.04 -14.72 8.95
CA THR A 124 17.46 -15.15 7.67
C THR A 124 18.35 -14.70 6.51
N SER A 125 18.89 -15.65 5.76
CA SER A 125 19.71 -15.38 4.56
C SER A 125 18.94 -15.53 3.25
N LYS A 126 17.79 -16.21 3.28
CA LYS A 126 16.94 -16.47 2.10
C LYS A 126 15.47 -16.34 2.45
N VAL A 127 14.71 -15.70 1.58
CA VAL A 127 13.24 -15.62 1.67
C VAL A 127 12.61 -16.06 0.35
N PHE A 128 11.41 -16.61 0.44
CA PHE A 128 10.52 -16.78 -0.70
C PHE A 128 9.62 -15.55 -0.81
N PHE A 129 9.50 -14.97 -1.99
CA PHE A 129 8.61 -13.83 -2.24
C PHE A 129 7.51 -14.24 -3.22
N ARG A 130 6.25 -14.02 -2.82
CA ARG A 130 5.10 -14.22 -3.68
C ARG A 130 3.96 -13.27 -3.34
N GLY A 131 3.58 -12.45 -4.31
CA GLY A 131 2.40 -11.60 -4.26
C GLY A 131 2.36 -10.64 -5.44
N ARG A 132 1.27 -9.89 -5.58
CA ARG A 132 1.14 -8.84 -6.60
C ARG A 132 2.27 -7.81 -6.48
N LEU A 133 2.85 -7.40 -7.61
CA LEU A 133 3.94 -6.43 -7.67
C LEU A 133 3.43 -4.99 -7.47
N SER A 134 3.11 -4.64 -6.23
CA SER A 134 2.81 -3.26 -5.81
C SER A 134 4.09 -2.46 -5.51
N LYS A 135 3.96 -1.15 -5.35
CA LYS A 135 5.03 -0.27 -4.82
C LYS A 135 5.73 -0.88 -3.59
N ILE A 136 4.96 -1.40 -2.64
CA ILE A 136 5.46 -2.05 -1.42
C ILE A 136 6.26 -3.32 -1.75
N ALA A 137 5.77 -4.17 -2.65
CA ALA A 137 6.48 -5.36 -3.09
C ALA A 137 7.87 -5.03 -3.67
N TYR A 138 7.94 -4.03 -4.55
CA TYR A 138 9.21 -3.57 -5.12
C TYR A 138 10.17 -3.09 -4.03
N PHE A 139 9.70 -2.29 -3.08
CA PHE A 139 10.54 -1.83 -1.97
C PHE A 139 10.99 -2.95 -1.04
N ILE A 140 10.13 -3.92 -0.72
CA ILE A 140 10.49 -5.09 0.09
C ILE A 140 11.62 -5.87 -0.60
N VAL A 141 11.41 -6.26 -1.86
CA VAL A 141 12.39 -7.05 -2.62
C VAL A 141 13.72 -6.31 -2.76
N SER A 142 13.67 -5.04 -3.17
CA SER A 142 14.88 -4.22 -3.33
C SER A 142 15.64 -4.06 -2.02
N THR A 143 14.94 -3.78 -0.91
CA THR A 143 15.58 -3.59 0.41
C THR A 143 16.19 -4.89 0.93
N LEU A 144 15.58 -6.04 0.66
CA LEU A 144 16.14 -7.35 1.05
C LEU A 144 17.40 -7.68 0.27
N CYS A 145 17.39 -7.46 -1.05
CA CYS A 145 18.58 -7.62 -1.89
C CYS A 145 19.72 -6.71 -1.43
N GLN A 146 19.43 -5.44 -1.10
CA GLN A 146 20.41 -4.50 -0.54
C GLN A 146 20.98 -4.94 0.81
N LYS A 147 20.18 -5.65 1.62
CA LYS A 147 20.63 -6.26 2.88
C LYS A 147 21.40 -7.57 2.69
N GLY A 148 21.63 -8.00 1.46
CA GLY A 148 22.30 -9.26 1.14
C GLY A 148 21.45 -10.50 1.45
N ILE A 149 20.13 -10.35 1.54
CA ILE A 149 19.19 -11.47 1.72
C ILE A 149 18.75 -11.92 0.34
N GLN A 150 18.89 -13.22 0.06
CA GLN A 150 18.47 -13.80 -1.20
C GLN A 150 16.94 -13.86 -1.27
N VAL A 151 16.35 -13.32 -2.33
CA VAL A 151 14.91 -13.31 -2.59
C VAL A 151 14.61 -14.28 -3.73
N ALA A 152 13.89 -15.36 -3.43
CA ALA A 152 13.47 -16.36 -4.40
C ALA A 152 12.07 -16.06 -4.94
N VAL A 153 11.91 -16.03 -6.26
CA VAL A 153 10.64 -15.72 -6.96
C VAL A 153 10.31 -16.82 -7.95
N ILE A 154 9.08 -17.33 -7.94
CA ILE A 154 8.68 -18.50 -8.76
C ILE A 154 8.13 -18.15 -10.15
N ARG A 155 7.51 -16.99 -10.33
CA ARG A 155 6.89 -16.60 -11.60
C ARG A 155 7.89 -15.83 -12.45
N LYS A 156 8.10 -16.28 -13.69
CA LYS A 156 9.16 -15.75 -14.56
C LYS A 156 8.92 -14.29 -14.94
N ASP A 157 7.67 -13.94 -15.25
CA ASP A 157 7.27 -12.57 -15.57
C ASP A 157 7.46 -11.62 -14.37
N GLU A 158 7.15 -12.08 -13.16
CA GLU A 158 7.36 -11.30 -11.94
C GLU A 158 8.86 -11.13 -11.65
N TYR A 159 9.65 -12.19 -11.80
CA TYR A 159 11.11 -12.15 -11.68
C TYR A 159 11.73 -11.13 -12.63
N GLU A 160 11.34 -11.14 -13.92
CA GLU A 160 11.85 -10.19 -14.91
C GLU A 160 11.49 -8.74 -14.57
N LYS A 161 10.27 -8.49 -14.08
CA LYS A 161 9.83 -7.16 -13.64
C LYS A 161 10.58 -6.67 -12.40
N LEU A 162 10.77 -7.54 -11.41
CA LEU A 162 11.54 -7.25 -10.20
C LEU A 162 13.01 -6.98 -10.54
N ARG A 163 13.59 -7.80 -11.44
CA ARG A 163 14.99 -7.67 -11.88
C ARG A 163 15.30 -6.30 -12.48
N LYS A 164 14.35 -5.70 -13.21
CA LYS A 164 14.49 -4.34 -13.77
C LYS A 164 14.53 -3.24 -12.71
N ASN A 165 13.98 -3.48 -11.52
CA ASN A 165 13.89 -2.50 -10.43
C ASN A 165 14.97 -2.66 -9.36
N VAL A 166 15.68 -3.80 -9.33
CA VAL A 166 16.81 -4.03 -8.43
C VAL A 166 18.08 -3.50 -9.09
N SER A 167 18.87 -2.70 -8.36
CA SER A 167 20.16 -2.20 -8.84
C SER A 167 21.09 -3.36 -9.22
N SER A 168 21.90 -3.18 -10.26
CA SER A 168 22.81 -4.21 -10.80
C SER A 168 23.75 -4.80 -9.74
N GLU A 169 24.17 -3.98 -8.77
CA GLU A 169 25.02 -4.37 -7.63
C GLU A 169 24.38 -5.49 -6.78
N TYR A 170 23.08 -5.42 -6.54
CA TYR A 170 22.36 -6.37 -5.67
C TYR A 170 21.60 -7.43 -6.44
N ALA A 171 21.73 -7.44 -7.76
CA ALA A 171 20.89 -8.24 -8.61
C ALA A 171 21.10 -9.75 -8.36
N ASN A 172 22.30 -10.18 -7.96
CA ASN A 172 22.61 -11.57 -7.63
C ASN A 172 21.81 -12.13 -6.44
N TYR A 173 21.24 -11.27 -5.60
CA TYR A 173 20.36 -11.67 -4.50
C TYR A 173 18.94 -11.97 -4.95
N LEU A 174 18.50 -11.52 -6.12
CA LEU A 174 17.21 -11.90 -6.69
C LEU A 174 17.39 -13.15 -7.55
N VAL A 175 16.75 -14.25 -7.16
CA VAL A 175 16.85 -15.54 -7.87
C VAL A 175 15.51 -16.08 -8.33
N PHE A 176 15.53 -16.68 -9.51
CA PHE A 176 14.40 -17.43 -10.02
C PHE A 176 14.34 -18.80 -9.34
N TYR A 177 13.23 -19.09 -8.67
CA TYR A 177 13.03 -20.34 -7.96
C TYR A 177 12.67 -21.46 -8.92
N ALA A 178 13.58 -22.42 -9.09
CA ALA A 178 13.30 -23.68 -9.78
C ALA A 178 12.99 -24.77 -8.75
N LYS A 179 11.92 -25.54 -9.00
CA LYS A 179 11.56 -26.72 -8.20
C LYS A 179 12.78 -27.67 -8.14
N ASN A 180 13.16 -28.12 -6.94
CA ASN A 180 14.30 -29.00 -6.60
C ASN A 180 15.59 -28.33 -6.08
N CYS A 181 15.53 -27.12 -5.50
CA CYS A 181 16.68 -26.55 -4.79
C CYS A 181 16.80 -27.11 -3.36
N SER A 182 17.97 -27.62 -2.98
CA SER A 182 18.24 -28.25 -1.67
C SER A 182 18.21 -27.30 -0.46
N SER A 183 17.79 -26.05 -0.64
CA SER A 183 17.82 -24.98 0.36
C SER A 183 16.55 -24.12 0.24
N ASP A 184 15.39 -24.73 0.44
CA ASP A 184 14.11 -24.02 0.39
C ASP A 184 14.04 -22.93 1.47
N PRO A 185 13.53 -21.72 1.14
CA PRO A 185 13.36 -20.67 2.12
C PRO A 185 12.36 -21.10 3.18
N LYS A 186 12.74 -20.95 4.46
CA LYS A 186 11.80 -21.13 5.58
C LYS A 186 10.91 -19.93 5.80
N VAL A 187 11.28 -18.74 5.29
CA VAL A 187 10.51 -17.51 5.45
C VAL A 187 9.84 -17.17 4.13
N TRP A 188 8.52 -17.01 4.17
CA TRP A 188 7.66 -16.76 3.01
C TRP A 188 6.99 -15.40 3.15
N LEU A 189 7.36 -14.46 2.29
CA LEU A 189 6.70 -13.17 2.17
C LEU A 189 5.53 -13.32 1.21
N VAL A 190 4.31 -13.20 1.74
CA VAL A 190 3.09 -13.51 1.00
C VAL A 190 2.18 -12.28 0.89
N GLY A 191 1.79 -11.95 -0.33
CA GLY A 191 0.87 -10.84 -0.62
C GLY A 191 -0.33 -11.31 -1.44
N ASP A 192 -1.04 -10.35 -2.02
CA ASP A 192 -2.20 -10.61 -2.89
C ASP A 192 -1.87 -11.59 -4.02
N ASP A 193 -2.87 -12.33 -4.48
CA ASP A 193 -2.76 -13.36 -5.52
C ASP A 193 -1.93 -14.60 -5.12
N PHE A 194 -1.55 -14.76 -3.85
CA PHE A 194 -0.96 -15.99 -3.32
C PHE A 194 -1.97 -17.13 -3.32
N THR A 195 -1.63 -18.26 -3.94
CA THR A 195 -2.56 -19.36 -4.19
C THR A 195 -2.38 -20.53 -3.21
N LYS A 196 -3.45 -21.33 -3.01
CA LYS A 196 -3.37 -22.57 -2.23
C LYS A 196 -2.27 -23.52 -2.74
N HIS A 197 -2.13 -23.64 -4.06
CA HIS A 197 -1.12 -24.50 -4.68
C HIS A 197 0.30 -24.05 -4.33
N GLU A 198 0.58 -22.74 -4.36
CA GLU A 198 1.87 -22.18 -3.95
C GLU A 198 2.10 -22.36 -2.43
N GLN A 199 1.05 -22.25 -1.62
CA GLN A 199 1.12 -22.50 -0.17
C GLN A 199 1.51 -23.95 0.16
N PHE A 200 1.00 -24.94 -0.58
CA PHE A 200 1.36 -26.35 -0.41
C PHE A 200 2.84 -26.65 -0.76
N MET A 201 3.54 -25.72 -1.42
CA MET A 201 4.98 -25.87 -1.69
C MET A 201 5.85 -25.55 -0.47
N ALA A 202 5.29 -24.90 0.56
CA ALA A 202 6.04 -24.56 1.76
C ALA A 202 6.31 -25.81 2.62
N GLN A 203 7.55 -25.94 3.09
CA GLN A 203 7.95 -27.03 3.97
C GLN A 203 7.36 -26.87 5.37
N LYS A 204 7.24 -27.98 6.11
CA LYS A 204 6.83 -27.95 7.52
C LYS A 204 7.79 -27.07 8.33
N GLY A 205 7.23 -26.16 9.14
CA GLY A 205 8.01 -25.18 9.91
C GLY A 205 8.35 -23.90 9.15
N SER A 206 7.78 -23.69 7.96
CA SER A 206 7.85 -22.39 7.27
C SER A 206 7.07 -21.32 8.03
N VAL A 207 7.59 -20.11 8.03
CA VAL A 207 6.98 -18.90 8.61
C VAL A 207 6.45 -18.04 7.47
N PHE A 208 5.15 -17.77 7.49
CA PHE A 208 4.51 -16.86 6.54
C PHE A 208 4.42 -15.46 7.15
N ILE A 209 4.94 -14.48 6.42
CA ILE A 209 4.87 -13.06 6.77
C ILE A 209 4.01 -12.38 5.71
N PRO A 210 2.78 -11.97 6.04
CA PRO A 210 1.94 -11.26 5.09
C PRO A 210 2.49 -9.86 4.83
N PHE A 211 2.32 -9.37 3.61
CA PHE A 211 2.53 -7.96 3.29
C PHE A 211 1.34 -7.40 2.52
N SER A 212 0.96 -6.18 2.87
CA SER A 212 -0.06 -5.40 2.18
C SER A 212 0.18 -3.91 2.43
N GLN A 213 -0.53 -3.06 1.69
CA GLN A 213 -0.63 -1.64 2.07
C GLN A 213 -1.44 -1.51 3.35
N PHE A 214 -1.05 -0.57 4.22
CA PHE A 214 -1.86 -0.25 5.38
C PHE A 214 -3.13 0.50 4.93
N PRO A 215 -4.28 0.19 5.54
CA PRO A 215 -5.52 0.90 5.26
C PRO A 215 -5.45 2.37 5.69
#